data_AF-A0A067CNN8-F1
#
_entry.id   AF-A0A067CNN8-F1
#
_cell.length_a   1.000
_cell.length_b   1.000
_cell.length_c   1.000
_cell.angle_alpha   90.00
_cell.angle_beta   90.00
_cell.angle_gamma   90.00
#
_symmetry.space_group_name_H-M   'P 1'
#
loop_
_entity.id
_entity.type
_entity.pdbx_description
1 polymer ?
#
loop_
_entity_poly.entity_id
_entity_poly.type
_entity_poly.pdbx_seq_one_letter_code
_entity_poly.pdbx_strand_id
1 'polypeptide(L)'
;MGIYGVGVDLVKTARLRQSYCAYGDRFLKRYLHPKEIAHFQGLLADDSVQGVTNQTQFLASRWAVKEATLKAFKSWRILFPDVYVDKRCSAVPPHVAAMPGLPPRTASPVVPVLAHSRRRWPFR
;
A
#
# COMPACT_ATOMS: atom_id res chain seq x y z
N MET A 1 -9.14 -4.81 23.52
CA MET A 1 -9.21 -4.27 22.14
C MET A 1 -9.58 -5.41 21.20
N GLY A 2 -10.51 -5.21 20.27
CA GLY A 2 -10.94 -6.22 19.29
C GLY A 2 -10.35 -5.95 17.91
N ILE A 3 -10.24 -7.00 17.09
CA ILE A 3 -9.91 -6.88 15.67
C ILE A 3 -11.19 -6.44 14.93
N TYR A 4 -11.16 -5.26 14.31
CA TYR A 4 -12.32 -4.70 13.59
C TYR A 4 -12.61 -5.43 12.26
N GLY A 5 -11.59 -5.97 11.62
CA GLY A 5 -11.71 -6.69 10.35
C GLY A 5 -10.35 -7.12 9.80
N VAL A 6 -10.38 -8.12 8.92
CA VAL A 6 -9.20 -8.63 8.20
C VAL A 6 -9.53 -8.71 6.73
N GLY A 7 -8.54 -8.44 5.87
CA GLY A 7 -8.67 -8.57 4.43
C GLY A 7 -7.39 -9.11 3.81
N VAL A 8 -7.56 -9.85 2.72
CA VAL A 8 -6.48 -10.45 1.94
C VAL A 8 -6.74 -10.24 0.45
N ASP A 9 -5.69 -10.02 -0.32
CA ASP A 9 -5.77 -9.86 -1.76
C ASP A 9 -4.56 -10.47 -2.45
N LEU A 10 -4.80 -11.06 -3.63
CA LEU A 10 -3.78 -11.59 -4.53
C LEU A 10 -3.97 -10.97 -5.90
N VAL A 11 -2.87 -10.56 -6.51
CA VAL A 11 -2.90 -9.83 -7.77
C VAL A 11 -1.90 -10.39 -8.77
N LYS A 12 -2.32 -10.54 -10.02
CA LYS A 12 -1.44 -10.93 -11.12
C LYS A 12 -0.66 -9.70 -11.61
N THR A 13 0.65 -9.68 -11.42
CA THR A 13 1.55 -8.58 -11.82
C THR A 13 1.40 -8.20 -13.30
N ALA A 14 1.25 -9.18 -14.18
CA ALA A 14 1.03 -8.97 -15.62
C ALA A 14 -0.22 -8.12 -15.92
N ARG A 15 -1.31 -8.29 -15.14
CA ARG A 15 -2.54 -7.50 -15.30
C ARG A 15 -2.28 -6.02 -15.00
N LEU A 16 -1.48 -5.74 -13.98
CA LEU A 16 -1.16 -4.38 -13.55
C LEU A 16 -0.25 -3.69 -14.56
N ARG A 17 0.74 -4.42 -15.08
CA ARG A 17 1.57 -3.95 -16.19
C ARG A 17 0.72 -3.59 -17.40
N GLN A 18 -0.15 -4.49 -17.85
CA GLN A 18 -1.01 -4.24 -19.01
C GLN A 18 -1.94 -3.02 -18.79
N SER A 19 -2.51 -2.90 -17.59
CA SER A 19 -3.36 -1.76 -17.23
C SER A 19 -2.57 -0.45 -17.25
N TYR A 20 -1.35 -0.45 -16.71
CA TYR A 20 -0.48 0.72 -16.76
C TYR A 20 -0.08 1.08 -18.20
N CYS A 21 0.31 0.10 -19.03
CA CYS A 21 0.62 0.34 -20.44
C CYS A 21 -0.57 0.92 -21.22
N ALA A 22 -1.81 0.49 -20.91
CA ALA A 22 -3.01 0.97 -21.61
C ALA A 22 -3.46 2.38 -21.19
N TYR A 23 -3.26 2.76 -19.94
CA TYR A 23 -3.87 3.97 -19.36
C TYR A 23 -2.86 5.00 -18.82
N GLY A 24 -1.60 4.62 -18.65
CA GLY A 24 -0.51 5.47 -18.18
C GLY A 24 -0.85 6.24 -16.91
N ASP A 25 -0.61 7.55 -16.95
CA ASP A 25 -0.83 8.46 -15.82
C ASP A 25 -2.26 8.49 -15.29
N ARG A 26 -3.27 8.26 -16.14
CA ARG A 26 -4.67 8.23 -15.69
C ARG A 26 -4.91 7.08 -14.73
N PHE A 27 -4.26 5.93 -14.97
CA PHE A 27 -4.31 4.80 -14.05
C PHE A 27 -3.63 5.15 -12.73
N LEU A 28 -2.43 5.74 -12.78
CA LEU A 28 -1.71 6.15 -11.57
C LEU A 28 -2.53 7.12 -10.71
N LYS A 29 -3.10 8.18 -11.29
CA LYS A 29 -3.87 9.20 -10.56
C LYS A 29 -5.16 8.64 -9.93
N ARG A 30 -5.75 7.60 -10.53
CA ARG A 30 -6.96 6.94 -9.99
C ARG A 30 -6.64 6.00 -8.83
N TYR A 31 -5.44 5.43 -8.82
CA TYR A 31 -5.10 4.27 -7.99
C TYR A 31 -4.07 4.58 -6.89
N LEU A 32 -3.03 5.35 -7.22
CA LEU A 32 -1.95 5.71 -6.30
C LEU A 32 -2.23 7.03 -5.57
N HIS A 33 -1.70 7.13 -4.35
CA HIS A 33 -1.65 8.40 -3.64
C HIS A 33 -0.53 9.29 -4.25
N PRO A 34 -0.64 10.63 -4.22
CA PRO A 34 0.38 11.53 -4.79
C PRO A 34 1.82 11.23 -4.37
N LYS A 35 2.06 10.88 -3.09
CA LYS A 35 3.37 10.44 -2.60
C LYS A 35 3.91 9.17 -3.29
N GLU A 36 3.03 8.22 -3.57
CA GLU A 36 3.39 6.98 -4.26
C GLU A 36 3.63 7.22 -5.75
N ILE A 37 2.90 8.16 -6.35
CA ILE A 37 3.14 8.60 -7.73
C ILE A 37 4.53 9.21 -7.86
N ALA A 38 4.91 10.11 -6.94
CA ALA A 38 6.24 10.71 -6.93
C ALA A 38 7.36 9.64 -6.81
N HIS A 39 7.17 8.64 -5.93
CA HIS A 39 8.11 7.53 -5.82
C HIS A 39 8.14 6.66 -7.09
N PHE A 40 6.98 6.37 -7.67
CA PHE A 40 6.88 5.59 -8.91
C PHE A 40 7.56 6.29 -10.09
N GLN A 41 7.43 7.61 -10.20
CA GLN A 41 8.13 8.41 -11.20
C GLN A 41 9.66 8.28 -11.10
N GLY A 42 10.20 8.17 -9.88
CA GLY A 42 11.63 7.88 -9.70
C GLY A 42 12.03 6.49 -10.23
N LEU A 43 11.14 5.51 -10.17
CA LEU A 43 11.38 4.16 -10.73
C LEU A 43 11.33 4.14 -12.25
N LEU A 44 10.65 5.10 -12.88
CA LEU A 44 10.57 5.21 -14.34
C LEU A 44 11.90 5.62 -14.98
N ALA A 45 12.87 6.12 -14.21
CA ALA A 45 14.19 6.47 -14.73
C ALA A 45 15.04 5.24 -15.13
N ASP A 46 14.67 4.04 -14.67
CA ASP A 46 15.34 2.79 -14.99
C ASP A 46 14.51 1.98 -15.99
N ASP A 47 14.88 2.08 -17.27
CA ASP A 47 14.26 1.34 -18.38
C ASP A 47 14.85 -0.07 -18.58
N SER A 48 15.76 -0.50 -17.70
CA SER A 48 16.27 -1.87 -17.76
C SER A 48 15.15 -2.89 -17.49
N VAL A 49 15.39 -4.15 -17.89
CA VAL A 49 14.47 -5.26 -17.59
C VAL A 49 14.19 -5.35 -16.08
N GLN A 50 15.19 -5.04 -15.26
CA GLN A 50 15.06 -5.01 -13.81
C GLN A 50 14.21 -3.82 -13.33
N GLY A 51 14.43 -2.63 -13.88
CA GLY A 51 13.64 -1.43 -13.58
C GLY A 51 12.15 -1.62 -13.87
N VAL A 52 11.82 -2.17 -15.03
CA VAL A 52 10.43 -2.51 -15.42
C VAL A 52 9.81 -3.55 -14.48
N THR A 53 10.61 -4.51 -14.01
CA THR A 53 10.18 -5.50 -13.01
C THR A 53 9.87 -4.83 -11.67
N ASN A 54 10.75 -3.94 -11.20
CA ASN A 54 10.57 -3.17 -9.96
C ASN A 54 9.33 -2.27 -10.02
N GLN A 55 9.10 -1.58 -11.15
CA GLN A 55 7.91 -0.78 -11.39
C GLN A 55 6.63 -1.65 -11.31
N THR A 56 6.63 -2.81 -11.97
CA THR A 56 5.47 -3.72 -11.97
C THR A 56 5.20 -4.27 -10.57
N GLN A 57 6.24 -4.67 -9.84
CA GLN A 57 6.11 -5.14 -8.45
C GLN A 57 5.62 -4.02 -7.53
N PHE A 58 6.07 -2.78 -7.74
CA PHE A 58 5.60 -1.63 -6.99
C PHE A 58 4.08 -1.47 -7.15
N LEU A 59 3.58 -1.40 -8.39
CA LEU A 59 2.14 -1.28 -8.66
C LEU A 59 1.33 -2.44 -8.09
N ALA A 60 1.81 -3.68 -8.28
CA ALA A 60 1.15 -4.87 -7.76
C ALA A 60 1.09 -4.89 -6.22
N SER A 61 2.19 -4.55 -5.55
CA SER A 61 2.25 -4.53 -4.08
C SER A 61 1.26 -3.52 -3.50
N ARG A 62 1.18 -2.32 -4.09
CA ARG A 62 0.20 -1.33 -3.68
C ARG A 62 -1.20 -1.87 -3.91
N TRP A 63 -1.45 -2.48 -5.07
CA TRP A 63 -2.79 -2.96 -5.44
C TRP A 63 -3.33 -3.91 -4.39
N ALA A 64 -2.55 -4.96 -4.11
CA ALA A 64 -2.91 -5.97 -3.13
C ALA A 64 -3.14 -5.36 -1.75
N VAL A 65 -2.27 -4.46 -1.29
CA VAL A 65 -2.42 -3.83 0.02
C VAL A 65 -3.68 -2.97 0.11
N LYS A 66 -3.98 -2.15 -0.91
CA LYS A 66 -5.18 -1.29 -0.90
C LYS A 66 -6.48 -2.10 -0.96
N GLU A 67 -6.52 -3.15 -1.76
CA GLU A 67 -7.66 -4.08 -1.82
C GLU A 67 -7.85 -4.83 -0.49
N ALA A 68 -6.77 -5.38 0.07
CA ALA A 68 -6.81 -6.04 1.39
C ALA A 68 -7.30 -5.07 2.48
N THR A 69 -6.86 -3.82 2.43
CA THR A 69 -7.28 -2.75 3.35
C THR A 69 -8.79 -2.47 3.22
N LEU A 70 -9.30 -2.32 2.00
CA LEU A 70 -10.74 -2.11 1.79
C LEU A 70 -11.59 -3.30 2.26
N LYS A 71 -11.11 -4.53 2.01
CA LYS A 71 -11.74 -5.75 2.49
C LYS A 71 -11.76 -5.86 4.02
N ALA A 72 -10.78 -5.30 4.72
CA ALA A 72 -10.76 -5.22 6.16
C ALA A 72 -11.75 -4.17 6.69
N PHE A 73 -11.88 -3.02 6.01
CA PHE A 73 -12.68 -1.90 6.49
C PHE A 73 -14.17 -1.94 6.12
N LYS A 74 -14.59 -2.72 5.10
CA LYS A 74 -15.95 -2.98 4.55
C LYS A 74 -17.02 -1.87 4.66
N SER A 75 -17.32 -1.40 5.86
CA SER A 75 -18.28 -0.35 6.20
C SER A 75 -17.80 1.08 5.89
N TRP A 76 -16.50 1.31 5.68
CA TRP A 76 -15.96 2.65 5.42
C TRP A 76 -15.68 2.91 3.95
N ARG A 77 -16.16 4.05 3.44
CA ARG A 77 -15.87 4.51 2.08
C ARG A 77 -14.50 5.18 2.04
N ILE A 78 -13.48 4.40 1.72
CA ILE A 78 -12.10 4.86 1.56
C ILE A 78 -11.75 4.84 0.07
N LEU A 79 -11.22 5.94 -0.47
CA LEU A 79 -10.79 6.00 -1.87
C LEU A 79 -9.34 5.53 -2.00
N PHE A 80 -9.00 4.90 -3.13
CA PHE A 80 -7.64 4.41 -3.37
C PHE A 80 -6.56 5.50 -3.31
N PRO A 81 -6.75 6.70 -3.90
CA PRO A 81 -5.77 7.78 -3.79
C PRO A 81 -5.63 8.36 -2.38
N ASP A 82 -6.57 8.06 -1.48
CA ASP A 82 -6.53 8.51 -0.08
C ASP A 82 -5.71 7.54 0.80
N VAL A 83 -5.45 6.33 0.32
CA VAL A 83 -4.64 5.31 1.01
C VAL A 83 -3.24 5.33 0.45
N TYR A 84 -2.23 5.35 1.32
CA TYR A 84 -0.85 5.11 0.90
C TYR A 84 -0.12 4.19 1.85
N VAL A 85 0.86 3.51 1.28
CA VAL A 85 1.69 2.54 1.99
C VAL A 85 3.04 3.19 2.27
N ASP A 86 3.28 3.51 3.55
CA ASP A 86 4.51 4.12 4.01
C ASP A 86 5.46 3.03 4.54
N LYS A 87 6.73 3.07 4.15
CA LYS A 87 7.76 2.17 4.70
C LYS A 87 8.51 2.95 5.79
N ARG A 88 7.93 3.01 6.98
CA ARG A 88 8.65 3.51 8.16
C ARG A 88 9.17 2.33 8.96
N CYS A 89 10.42 2.40 9.41
CA CYS A 89 10.81 1.58 10.54
C CYS A 89 10.07 2.08 11.78
N SER A 90 9.06 1.34 12.23
CA SER A 90 8.52 1.55 13.58
C SER A 90 9.30 0.70 14.55
N ALA A 91 9.53 1.23 15.75
CA ALA A 91 9.95 0.41 16.88
C ALA A 91 8.94 -0.73 17.06
N VAL A 92 9.44 -1.92 17.41
CA VAL A 92 8.59 -3.07 17.74
C VAL A 92 7.73 -2.68 18.95
N PRO A 93 6.40 -2.90 18.91
CA PRO A 93 5.55 -2.60 20.06
C PRO A 93 6.06 -3.29 21.33
N PRO A 94 6.03 -2.66 22.51
CA PRO A 94 6.66 -3.19 23.73
C PRO A 94 6.18 -4.60 24.10
N HIS A 95 4.90 -4.90 23.88
CA HIS A 95 4.32 -6.21 24.16
C HIS A 95 4.77 -7.32 23.19
N VAL A 96 5.21 -6.97 21.97
CA VAL A 96 5.81 -7.92 21.01
C VAL A 96 7.29 -8.11 21.31
N ALA A 97 7.99 -7.04 21.72
CA ALA A 97 9.38 -7.11 22.14
C ALA A 97 9.57 -7.95 23.41
N ALA A 98 8.55 -8.02 24.27
CA ALA A 98 8.55 -8.80 25.51
C ALA A 98 8.11 -10.27 25.35
N MET A 99 7.74 -10.74 24.15
CA MET A 99 7.29 -12.12 23.92
C MET A 99 8.48 -13.11 24.00
N PRO A 100 8.47 -14.08 24.94
CA PRO A 100 9.53 -15.08 25.02
C PRO A 100 9.52 -16.00 23.79
N GLY A 101 10.70 -16.27 23.22
CA GLY A 101 10.87 -17.19 22.09
C GLY A 101 10.89 -16.55 20.69
N LEU A 102 10.69 -15.23 20.57
CA LEU A 102 10.91 -14.52 19.31
C LEU A 102 12.40 -14.13 19.18
N PRO A 103 13.06 -14.31 18.02
CA PRO A 103 14.40 -13.77 17.81
C PRO A 103 14.42 -12.25 18.03
N PRO A 104 15.51 -11.67 18.57
CA PRO A 104 15.61 -10.24 18.83
C PRO A 104 15.41 -9.45 17.53
N ARG A 105 14.24 -8.82 17.39
CA ARG A 105 13.92 -7.92 16.28
C ARG A 105 14.11 -6.50 16.79
N THR A 106 15.24 -5.87 16.49
CA THR A 106 15.51 -4.45 16.81
C THR A 106 14.70 -3.51 15.91
N ALA A 107 14.30 -3.96 14.73
CA ALA A 107 13.35 -3.29 13.87
C ALA A 107 12.52 -4.34 13.10
N SER A 108 11.23 -4.08 12.92
CA SER A 108 10.47 -4.73 11.86
C SER A 108 9.98 -3.65 10.91
N PRO A 109 10.01 -3.87 9.59
CA PRO A 109 9.28 -3.01 8.68
C PRO A 109 7.81 -3.22 8.95
N VAL A 110 7.27 -2.49 9.92
CA VAL A 110 5.85 -2.25 10.00
C VAL A 110 5.55 -1.36 8.81
N VAL A 111 4.72 -1.84 7.91
CA VAL A 111 4.28 -1.04 6.77
C VAL A 111 2.91 -0.48 7.16
N PRO A 112 2.84 0.66 7.87
CA PRO A 112 1.56 1.26 8.17
C PRO A 112 0.88 1.65 6.85
N VAL A 113 -0.34 1.17 6.68
CA VAL A 113 -1.24 1.67 5.65
C VAL A 113 -1.93 2.89 6.23
N LEU A 114 -1.55 4.07 5.75
CA LEU A 114 -2.12 5.32 6.19
C LEU A 114 -3.20 5.72 5.19
N ALA A 115 -4.45 5.73 5.66
CA ALA A 115 -5.59 6.28 4.93
C ALA A 115 -5.85 7.71 5.42
N HIS A 116 -5.78 8.70 4.51
CA HIS A 116 -6.11 10.09 4.80
C HIS A 116 -7.25 10.54 3.88
N SER A 117 -8.45 10.64 4.45
CA SER A 117 -9.61 11.20 3.75
C SER A 117 -9.64 12.72 3.93
N ARG A 118 -9.63 13.48 2.83
CA ARG A 118 -9.77 14.96 2.85
C ARG A 118 -11.20 15.46 3.03
N ARG A 119 -12.21 14.60 3.19
CA ARG A 119 -13.60 15.05 3.35
C ARG A 119 -13.92 15.28 4.82
N ARG A 120 -14.16 16.55 5.17
CA ARG A 120 -14.94 16.94 6.36
C ARG A 120 -16.34 16.33 6.19
N TRP A 121 -16.71 15.41 7.05
CA TRP A 121 -18.05 14.84 7.06
C TRP A 121 -19.02 15.85 7.70
N PRO A 122 -20.15 16.18 7.06
CA PRO A 122 -21.28 16.71 7.80
C PRO A 122 -21.98 15.52 8.46
N PHE A 123 -22.06 15.52 9.78
CA PHE A 123 -23.07 14.74 10.47
C PHE A 123 -24.46 15.24 10.02
N ARG A 124 -25.31 14.33 9.54
CA ARG A 124 -26.76 14.40 9.63
C ARG A 124 -27.26 13.03 10.03
#